data_AF-A0A1W5D4E3-F1
#
_entry.id   AF-A0A1W5D4E3-F1
#
_cell.length_a   1.000
_cell.length_b   1.000
_cell.length_c   1.000
_cell.angle_alpha   90.00
_cell.angle_beta   90.00
_cell.angle_gamma   90.00
#
_symmetry.space_group_name_H-M   'P 1'
#
loop_
_entity.id
_entity.type
_entity.pdbx_description
1 polymer ?
#
loop_
_entity_poly.entity_id
_entity_poly.type
_entity_poly.pdbx_seq_one_letter_code
_entity_poly.pdbx_strand_id
1 'polypeptide(L)'
;MDGILGLGRVSSNELGVSTVMEVLDQDHLLKENIIGIHLQRSSDGTKDGQITFGAVDKSKFNMMSYTDSTSEDSMWEIPADDAGELPTSSCR
;
A
#
# COMPACT_ATOMS: atom_id res chain seq x y z
N MET A 1 -4.60 -17.09 9.52
CA MET A 1 -4.50 -15.68 9.90
C MET A 1 -5.43 -15.48 11.06
N ASP A 2 -4.93 -14.93 12.16
CA ASP A 2 -5.66 -14.84 13.43
C ASP A 2 -6.33 -13.48 13.65
N GLY A 3 -6.06 -12.52 12.77
CA GLY A 3 -6.64 -11.18 12.80
C GLY A 3 -6.30 -10.37 11.55
N ILE A 4 -6.86 -9.17 11.48
CA ILE A 4 -6.62 -8.19 10.43
C ILE A 4 -5.98 -6.96 11.08
N LEU A 5 -4.93 -6.45 10.45
CA LEU A 5 -4.28 -5.21 10.85
C LEU A 5 -4.67 -4.11 9.85
N GLY A 6 -5.45 -3.14 10.30
CA GLY A 6 -5.81 -1.98 9.49
C GLY A 6 -4.63 -1.01 9.33
N LEU A 7 -4.25 -0.72 8.09
CA LEU A 7 -3.22 0.27 7.74
C LEU A 7 -3.83 1.52 7.07
N GLY A 8 -5.11 1.78 7.33
CA GLY A 8 -5.85 2.95 6.82
C GLY A 8 -5.49 4.24 7.57
N ARG A 9 -5.91 5.38 7.02
CA ARG A 9 -5.74 6.70 7.64
C ARG A 9 -6.75 6.92 8.77
N VAL A 10 -6.49 7.91 9.62
CA VAL A 10 -7.22 8.21 10.87
C VAL A 10 -8.73 8.27 10.72
N SER A 11 -9.19 8.98 9.69
CA SER A 11 -10.61 9.21 9.40
C SER A 11 -11.38 7.96 8.96
N SER A 12 -10.67 6.90 8.56
CA SER A 12 -11.27 5.62 8.17
C SER A 12 -11.54 4.69 9.37
N ASN A 13 -11.28 5.15 10.59
CA ASN A 13 -11.43 4.38 11.81
C ASN A 13 -12.80 4.62 12.49
N GLU A 14 -13.72 3.69 12.29
CA GLU A 14 -15.06 3.73 12.90
C GLU A 14 -15.05 3.45 14.41
N LEU A 15 -13.96 2.92 14.96
CA LEU A 15 -13.87 2.46 16.35
C LEU A 15 -13.39 3.57 17.32
N GLY A 16 -12.92 4.71 16.80
CA GLY A 16 -12.45 5.84 17.61
C GLY A 16 -11.17 5.57 18.43
N VAL A 17 -10.45 4.48 18.13
CA VAL A 17 -9.17 4.12 18.76
C VAL A 17 -7.99 4.43 17.83
N SER A 18 -6.88 4.98 18.32
CA SER A 18 -5.74 5.30 17.46
C SER A 18 -5.31 4.10 16.61
N THR A 19 -5.21 4.31 15.31
CA THR A 19 -4.72 3.32 14.35
C THR A 19 -3.23 3.05 14.59
N VAL A 20 -2.74 1.91 14.11
CA VAL A 20 -1.31 1.59 14.23
C VAL A 20 -0.44 2.64 13.54
N MET A 21 -0.93 3.21 12.44
CA MET A 21 -0.21 4.26 11.72
C MET A 21 -0.13 5.57 12.50
N GLU A 22 -1.17 5.94 13.24
CA GLU A 22 -1.13 7.10 14.14
C GLU A 22 -0.14 6.91 15.27
N VAL A 23 -0.13 5.74 15.91
CA VAL A 23 0.78 5.49 17.03
C VAL A 23 2.23 5.52 16.54
N LEU A 24 2.51 4.92 15.38
CA LEU A 24 3.86 4.94 14.79
C LEU A 24 4.34 6.35 14.42
N ASP A 25 3.43 7.21 13.95
CA ASP A 25 3.72 8.61 13.63
C ASP A 25 3.91 9.46 14.91
N GLN A 26 3.01 9.32 15.88
CA GLN A 26 3.03 10.04 17.16
C GLN A 26 4.29 9.74 17.99
N ASP A 27 4.70 8.47 18.02
CA ASP A 27 5.88 8.05 18.78
C ASP A 27 7.19 8.33 18.03
N HIS A 28 7.13 8.89 16.81
CA HIS A 28 8.27 9.19 15.94
C HIS A 28 9.25 8.01 15.78
N LEU A 29 8.71 6.79 15.72
CA LEU A 29 9.50 5.55 15.69
C LEU A 29 10.04 5.23 14.30
N LEU A 30 9.50 5.88 13.27
CA LEU A 30 9.87 5.65 11.88
C LEU A 30 10.82 6.75 11.39
N LYS A 31 11.83 6.34 10.61
CA LYS A 31 12.74 7.28 9.95
C LYS A 31 12.01 8.16 8.95
N GLU A 32 11.07 7.57 8.21
CA GLU A 32 10.19 8.23 7.24
C GLU A 32 8.78 7.71 7.48
N ASN A 33 7.74 8.53 7.33
CA ASN A 33 6.35 8.04 7.49
C ASN A 33 5.86 7.34 6.21
N ILE A 34 6.46 6.17 5.90
CA ILE A 34 6.19 5.37 4.71
C ILE A 34 6.06 3.89 5.09
N ILE A 35 5.11 3.19 4.46
CA ILE A 35 4.99 1.73 4.48
C ILE A 35 5.29 1.18 3.09
N GLY A 36 6.25 0.26 2.99
CA GLY A 36 6.49 -0.53 1.79
C GLY A 36 5.81 -1.89 1.88
N ILE A 37 5.05 -2.28 0.85
CA ILE A 37 4.42 -3.61 0.77
C ILE A 37 4.94 -4.32 -0.48
N HIS A 38 5.57 -5.47 -0.28
CA HIS A 38 5.93 -6.42 -1.33
C HIS A 38 5.08 -7.67 -1.17
N LEU A 39 4.21 -7.93 -2.14
CA LEU A 39 3.39 -9.14 -2.19
C LEU A 39 3.99 -10.11 -3.21
N GLN A 40 4.46 -11.26 -2.74
CA GLN A 40 4.93 -12.31 -3.62
C GLN A 40 3.78 -12.88 -4.45
N ARG A 41 4.01 -13.12 -5.74
CA ARG A 41 3.06 -13.84 -6.58
C ARG A 41 3.31 -15.33 -6.44
N SER A 42 2.23 -16.10 -6.27
CA SER A 42 2.36 -17.57 -6.14
C SER A 42 3.03 -18.24 -7.34
N SER A 43 2.94 -17.63 -8.54
CA SER A 43 3.59 -18.12 -9.76
C SER A 43 5.11 -18.15 -9.69
N ASP A 44 5.69 -17.28 -8.87
CA ASP A 44 7.12 -17.02 -8.87
C ASP A 44 7.84 -17.99 -7.91
N GLY A 45 7.08 -18.79 -7.15
CA GLY A 45 7.59 -19.82 -6.25
C GLY A 45 8.36 -19.28 -5.04
N THR A 46 8.44 -17.97 -4.88
CA THR A 46 9.13 -17.31 -3.75
C THR A 46 8.22 -17.22 -2.53
N LYS A 47 8.83 -17.01 -1.36
CA LYS A 47 8.14 -16.78 -0.08
C LYS A 47 8.69 -15.51 0.59
N ASP A 48 8.83 -14.46 -0.20
CA ASP A 48 9.53 -13.23 0.18
C ASP A 48 8.59 -12.01 0.25
N GLY A 49 7.32 -12.26 0.56
CA GLY A 49 6.38 -11.21 0.97
C GLY A 49 6.93 -10.45 2.16
N GLN A 50 6.88 -9.13 2.09
CA GLN A 50 7.48 -8.26 3.08
C GLN A 50 6.65 -7.00 3.27
N ILE A 51 6.54 -6.58 4.53
CA ILE A 51 6.08 -5.24 4.89
C ILE A 51 7.25 -4.54 5.57
N THR A 52 7.59 -3.34 5.11
CA THR A 52 8.64 -2.50 5.70
C THR A 52 8.01 -1.22 6.23
N PHE A 53 8.28 -0.88 7.48
CA PHE A 53 7.88 0.39 8.07
C PHE A 53 9.08 1.32 8.12
N GLY A 54 8.91 2.58 7.71
CA GLY A 54 9.98 3.57 7.76
C GLY A 54 10.89 3.62 6.54
N ALA A 55 10.68 2.75 5.54
CA ALA A 55 11.47 2.66 4.32
C ALA A 55 10.79 1.81 3.25
N VAL A 56 11.37 1.82 2.05
CA VAL A 56 11.06 0.90 0.95
C VAL A 56 12.28 0.05 0.61
N ASP A 57 12.09 -1.26 0.42
CA ASP A 57 13.16 -2.16 -0.04
C ASP A 57 13.35 -2.01 -1.55
N LYS A 58 14.39 -1.24 -1.95
CA LYS A 58 14.72 -0.98 -3.35
C LYS A 58 15.17 -2.23 -4.12
N SER A 59 15.44 -3.35 -3.45
CA SER A 59 15.74 -4.61 -4.13
C SER A 59 14.49 -5.32 -4.68
N LYS A 60 13.29 -4.88 -4.27
CA LYS A 60 12.00 -5.52 -4.62
C LYS A 60 11.26 -4.91 -5.81
N PHE A 61 11.76 -3.80 -6.38
CA PHE A 61 11.16 -3.14 -7.53
C PHE A 61 12.21 -2.49 -8.43
N ASN A 62 11.86 -2.20 -9.67
CA ASN A 62 12.75 -1.56 -10.64
C ASN A 62 12.51 -0.04 -10.78
N MET A 63 11.25 0.39 -10.75
CA MET A 63 10.82 1.77 -10.94
C MET A 63 9.71 2.11 -9.96
N MET A 64 9.65 3.37 -9.56
CA MET A 64 8.68 3.90 -8.63
C MET A 64 8.11 5.18 -9.21
N SER A 65 6.78 5.23 -9.27
CA SER A 65 6.01 6.41 -9.66
C SER A 65 5.14 6.82 -8.48
N TYR A 66 4.93 8.13 -8.34
CA TYR A 66 4.11 8.69 -7.28
C TYR A 66 2.91 9.39 -7.89
N THR A 67 1.77 9.27 -7.21
CA THR A 67 0.53 9.98 -7.53
C THR A 67 0.03 10.56 -6.23
N ASP A 68 -0.40 11.82 -6.26
CA ASP A 68 -0.99 12.46 -5.10
C ASP A 68 -2.32 11.79 -4.72
N SER A 69 -2.58 11.72 -3.42
CA SER A 69 -3.84 11.21 -2.89
C SER A 69 -4.99 12.15 -3.25
N THR A 70 -6.18 11.61 -3.52
CA THR A 70 -7.38 12.44 -3.79
C THR A 70 -7.85 13.21 -2.56
N SER A 71 -7.53 12.72 -1.36
CA SER A 71 -7.84 13.35 -0.08
C SER A 71 -6.73 13.11 0.95
N GLU A 72 -6.67 13.96 1.97
CA GLU A 72 -5.79 13.76 3.13
C GLU A 72 -6.46 13.02 4.29
N ASP A 73 -7.80 12.95 4.26
CA ASP A 73 -8.65 12.53 5.36
C ASP A 73 -9.59 11.39 4.95
N SER A 74 -9.23 10.50 4.01
CA SER A 74 -10.05 9.30 3.72
C SER A 74 -9.20 8.03 3.54
N MET A 75 -9.67 7.06 2.78
CA MET A 75 -8.91 5.85 2.47
C MET A 75 -7.63 6.19 1.67
N TRP A 76 -6.80 5.18 1.43
CA TRP A 76 -5.74 5.31 0.44
C TRP A 76 -6.36 5.35 -0.95
N GLU A 77 -6.53 6.56 -1.48
CA GLU A 77 -7.25 6.82 -2.73
C GLU A 77 -6.37 7.60 -3.69
N ILE A 78 -6.30 7.15 -4.94
CA ILE A 78 -5.57 7.83 -6.01
C ILE A 78 -6.52 8.11 -7.18
N PRO A 79 -6.33 9.20 -7.94
CA PRO A 79 -7.04 9.39 -9.19
C PRO A 79 -6.62 8.30 -10.18
N ALA A 80 -7.60 7.76 -10.91
CA ALA A 80 -7.40 6.85 -12.02
C ALA A 80 -8.11 7.41 -13.25
N ASP A 81 -7.45 7.37 -14.40
CA ASP A 81 -8.00 7.87 -15.67
C ASP A 81 -8.95 6.83 -16.30
N ASP A 82 -8.48 6.10 -17.32
CA ASP A 82 -9.25 5.07 -18.01
C ASP A 82 -8.65 3.68 -17.79
N ALA A 83 -9.51 2.66 -17.78
CA ALA A 83 -9.12 1.26 -17.67
C ALA A 83 -9.26 0.59 -19.03
N GLY A 84 -8.14 0.44 -19.75
CA GLY A 84 -8.15 -0.16 -21.07
C GLY A 84 -8.41 -1.67 -21.06
N GLU A 85 -9.32 -2.13 -21.92
CA GLU A 85 -9.40 -3.53 -22.34
C GLU A 85 -8.57 -3.72 -23.63
N LEU A 86 -7.74 -4.76 -23.69
CA LEU A 86 -7.02 -5.08 -24.92
C LEU A 86 -8.01 -5.55 -26.01
N PRO A 87 -7.94 -5.02 -27.24
CA PRO A 87 -8.85 -5.42 -28.30
C PRO A 87 -8.67 -6.91 -28.64
N THR A 88 -9.75 -7.68 -28.53
CA THR A 88 -9.83 -9.10 -28.87
C THR A 88 -9.97 -9.29 -30.39
N SER A 89 -8.96 -8.88 -31.17
CA SER A 89 -8.99 -9.05 -32.63
C SER A 89 -7.65 -9.50 -33.21
N SER A 90 -7.21 -10.71 -32.85
CA SER A 90 -6.34 -11.52 -33.72
C SER A 90 -6.37 -13.01 -33.36
N CYS A 91 -7.52 -13.64 -33.59
CA CYS A 91 -7.59 -15.09 -33.82
C CYS A 91 -8.39 -15.29 -35.10
N ARG A 92 -7.71 -15.33 -36.25
CA ARG A 92 -8.24 -15.88 -37.50
C ARG A 92 -7.15 -16.62 -38.23
#